data_AF-A0A7V5ZGW5-F1
#
_entry.id   AF-A0A7V5ZGW5-F1
#
_cell.length_a   1.000
_cell.length_b   1.000
_cell.length_c   1.000
_cell.angle_alpha   90.00
_cell.angle_beta   90.00
_cell.angle_gamma   90.00
#
_symmetry.space_group_name_H-M   'P 1'
#
loop_
_entity.id
_entity.type
_entity.pdbx_description
1 polymer ?
#
loop_
_entity_poly.entity_id
_entity_poly.type
_entity_poly.pdbx_seq_one_letter_code
_entity_poly.pdbx_strand_id
1 'polypeptide(L)'
;MKRSVRDGYTYEYLQIVESRRRGSAVRQHVIATLGRKDEIIADGTLDRLLASLASFSQRVKVVERVRSEGVAAHASRSWGPSLVFGRLWQQQGLPEILGRLASERRVEFDLERTAFALALQRLCEAASDLAGSQ
;
A
#
# COMPACT_ATOMS: atom_id res chain seq x y z
N MET A 1 -31.24 -5.97 15.98
CA MET A 1 -32.11 -6.51 14.93
C MET A 1 -33.49 -6.75 15.52
N LYS A 2 -34.53 -6.23 14.87
CA LYS A 2 -35.92 -6.35 15.35
C LYS A 2 -36.72 -7.23 14.39
N ARG A 3 -37.53 -8.14 14.93
CA ARG A 3 -38.49 -8.93 14.14
C ARG A 3 -39.90 -8.39 14.37
N SER A 4 -40.71 -8.38 13.32
CA SER A 4 -42.12 -7.99 13.36
C SER A 4 -42.93 -8.99 12.55
N VAL A 5 -44.11 -9.40 13.04
CA VAL A 5 -45.00 -10.31 12.34
C VAL A 5 -46.27 -9.56 11.97
N ARG A 6 -46.67 -9.61 10.69
CA ARG A 6 -47.92 -9.00 10.20
C ARG A 6 -48.50 -9.87 9.09
N ASP A 7 -49.79 -10.17 9.17
CA ASP A 7 -50.54 -10.95 8.18
C ASP A 7 -49.86 -12.28 7.78
N GLY A 8 -49.24 -12.96 8.76
CA GLY A 8 -48.54 -14.23 8.56
C GLY A 8 -47.09 -14.11 8.05
N TYR A 9 -46.63 -12.91 7.69
CA TYR A 9 -45.26 -12.67 7.22
C TYR A 9 -44.36 -12.15 8.33
N THR A 10 -43.12 -12.63 8.36
CA THR A 10 -42.08 -12.17 9.29
C THR A 10 -41.15 -11.18 8.59
N TYR A 11 -41.05 -9.98 9.15
CA TYR A 11 -40.18 -8.93 8.66
C TYR A 11 -39.03 -8.69 9.64
N GLU A 12 -37.82 -8.59 9.12
CA GLU A 12 -36.61 -8.34 9.90
C GLU A 12 -36.11 -6.92 9.61
N TYR A 13 -35.80 -6.15 10.66
CA TYR A 13 -35.32 -4.78 10.55
C TYR A 13 -33.93 -4.64 11.18
N LEU A 14 -33.05 -3.94 10.47
CA LEU A 14 -31.75 -3.56 10.97
C LEU A 14 -31.84 -2.24 11.74
N GLN A 15 -31.21 -2.20 12.92
CA GLN A 15 -31.26 -1.07 13.84
C GLN A 15 -29.88 -0.83 14.44
N ILE A 16 -29.53 0.44 14.59
CA ILE A 16 -28.39 0.90 15.37
C ILE A 16 -28.89 1.14 16.78
N VAL A 17 -28.27 0.49 17.76
CA VAL A 17 -28.62 0.58 19.17
C VAL A 17 -27.42 1.03 19.98
N GLU A 18 -27.70 1.81 21.01
CA GLU A 18 -26.76 2.22 22.03
C GLU A 18 -27.14 1.56 23.35
N SER A 19 -26.14 1.11 24.12
CA SER A 19 -26.36 0.61 25.47
C SER A 19 -26.16 1.73 26.48
N ARG A 20 -27.21 2.14 27.19
CA ARG A 20 -27.13 3.11 28.30
C ARG A 20 -27.37 2.44 29.64
N ARG A 21 -26.57 2.81 30.65
CA ARG A 21 -26.81 2.42 32.04
C ARG A 21 -27.83 3.37 32.67
N ARG A 22 -28.90 2.81 33.24
CA ARG A 22 -29.94 3.56 33.97
C ARG A 22 -30.07 2.94 35.36
N GLY A 23 -29.41 3.57 36.34
CA GLY A 23 -29.28 3.02 37.70
C GLY A 23 -28.44 1.74 37.71
N SER A 24 -28.94 0.67 38.31
CA SER A 24 -28.26 -0.62 38.40
C SER A 24 -28.32 -1.45 37.10
N ALA A 25 -29.18 -1.11 36.15
CA ALA A 25 -29.42 -1.90 34.93
C ALA A 25 -28.88 -1.22 33.66
N VAL A 26 -28.42 -2.04 32.71
CA VAL A 26 -28.09 -1.60 31.33
C VAL A 26 -29.31 -1.83 30.44
N ARG A 27 -29.71 -0.81 29.68
CA ARG A 27 -30.81 -0.88 28.71
C ARG A 27 -30.34 -0.46 27.33
N GLN A 28 -30.89 -1.10 26.30
CA GLN A 28 -30.67 -0.71 24.91
C GLN A 28 -31.62 0.41 24.51
N HIS A 29 -31.08 1.41 23.83
CA HIS A 29 -31.81 2.51 23.23
C HIS A 29 -31.60 2.45 21.71
N VAL A 30 -32.68 2.48 20.93
CA VAL A 30 -32.59 2.48 19.47
C VAL A 30 -32.26 3.89 19.01
N ILE A 31 -31.09 4.06 18.39
CA ILE A 31 -30.64 5.33 17.81
C ILE A 31 -31.30 5.53 16.45
N ALA A 32 -31.30 4.50 15.62
CA ALA A 32 -31.86 4.56 14.27
C ALA A 32 -32.34 3.19 13.79
N THR A 33 -33.36 3.19 12.92
CA THR A 33 -33.77 2.00 12.15
C THR A 33 -33.37 2.22 10.70
N LEU A 34 -32.53 1.33 10.17
CA LEU A 34 -31.94 1.46 8.83
C LEU A 34 -32.90 1.04 7.72
N GLY A 35 -33.86 0.17 8.04
CA GLY A 35 -34.82 -0.35 7.07
C GLY A 35 -35.06 -1.84 7.23
N ARG A 36 -35.89 -2.39 6.34
CA ARG A 36 -36.16 -3.83 6.27
C ARG A 36 -34.93 -4.52 5.69
N LYS A 37 -34.44 -5.54 6.39
CA LYS A 37 -33.15 -6.19 6.15
C LYS A 37 -33.05 -6.73 4.72
N ASP A 38 -34.08 -7.39 4.23
CA ASP A 38 -34.14 -7.94 2.88
C ASP A 38 -34.08 -6.84 1.80
N GLU A 39 -34.82 -5.75 1.98
CA GLU A 39 -34.85 -4.62 1.04
C GLU A 39 -33.49 -3.92 0.97
N ILE A 40 -32.90 -3.59 2.12
CA ILE A 40 -31.62 -2.85 2.17
C ILE A 40 -30.39 -3.68 1.80
N ILE A 41 -30.53 -5.01 1.79
CA ILE A 41 -29.53 -5.91 1.22
C ILE A 41 -29.71 -5.96 -0.30
N ALA A 42 -30.96 -6.12 -0.78
CA ALA A 42 -31.23 -6.24 -2.21
C ALA A 42 -30.89 -4.98 -3.01
N ASP A 43 -31.08 -3.80 -2.43
CA ASP A 43 -30.78 -2.50 -3.08
C ASP A 43 -29.30 -2.06 -2.92
N GLY A 44 -28.48 -2.85 -2.24
CA GLY A 44 -27.07 -2.57 -1.96
C GLY A 44 -26.82 -1.39 -1.02
N THR A 45 -27.85 -0.89 -0.32
CA THR A 45 -27.72 0.23 0.62
C THR A 45 -26.84 -0.16 1.81
N LEU A 46 -26.93 -1.40 2.29
CA LEU A 46 -26.08 -1.89 3.37
C LEU A 46 -24.59 -1.87 3.01
N ASP A 47 -24.24 -2.31 1.80
CA ASP A 47 -22.85 -2.36 1.35
C ASP A 47 -22.24 -0.96 1.19
N ARG A 48 -23.00 -0.02 0.61
CA ARG A 48 -22.60 1.39 0.51
C ARG A 48 -22.34 2.01 1.89
N LEU A 49 -23.20 1.70 2.87
CA LEU A 49 -23.04 2.17 4.24
C LEU A 49 -21.79 1.57 4.90
N LEU A 50 -21.53 0.27 4.71
CA LEU A 50 -20.33 -0.39 5.21
C LEU A 50 -19.06 0.17 4.57
N ALA A 51 -19.04 0.41 3.27
CA ALA A 51 -17.90 1.01 2.57
C ALA A 51 -17.60 2.43 3.08
N SER A 52 -18.64 3.25 3.26
CA SER A 52 -18.50 4.60 3.84
C SER A 52 -17.92 4.55 5.26
N LEU A 53 -18.43 3.67 6.13
CA LEU A 53 -17.92 3.51 7.50
C LEU A 53 -16.51 2.92 7.55
N ALA A 54 -16.19 1.97 6.67
CA ALA A 54 -14.86 1.40 6.52
C ALA A 54 -13.82 2.47 6.20
N SER A 55 -14.19 3.50 5.43
CA SER A 55 -13.30 4.63 5.15
C SER A 55 -12.86 5.40 6.40
N PHE A 56 -13.62 5.34 7.50
CA PHE A 56 -13.25 5.96 8.77
C PHE A 56 -12.45 5.02 9.69
N SER A 57 -12.31 3.74 9.32
CA SER A 57 -11.52 2.77 10.08
C SER A 57 -10.14 2.57 9.47
N GLN A 58 -9.08 2.94 10.22
CA GLN A 58 -7.70 2.72 9.77
C GLN A 58 -7.39 1.24 9.53
N ARG A 59 -7.99 0.34 10.31
CA ARG A 59 -7.73 -1.11 10.24
C ARG A 59 -8.44 -1.78 9.06
N VAL A 60 -9.63 -1.31 8.68
CA VAL A 60 -10.39 -1.90 7.56
C VAL A 60 -9.88 -1.39 6.21
N LYS A 61 -9.45 -0.11 6.13
CA LYS A 61 -8.81 0.46 4.92
C LYS A 61 -7.63 -0.36 4.39
N VAL A 62 -6.79 -0.89 5.30
CA VAL A 62 -5.63 -1.72 4.91
C VAL A 62 -6.07 -3.05 4.31
N VAL A 63 -7.07 -3.70 4.91
CA VAL A 63 -7.57 -5.01 4.45
C VAL A 63 -8.30 -4.91 3.11
N GLU A 64 -9.12 -3.87 2.93
CA GLU A 64 -9.81 -3.60 1.66
C GLU A 64 -8.80 -3.34 0.53
N ARG A 65 -7.80 -2.47 0.74
CA ARG A 65 -6.77 -2.19 -0.26
C ARG A 65 -5.99 -3.45 -0.67
N VAL A 66 -5.64 -4.30 0.29
CA VAL A 66 -4.96 -5.58 0.01
C VAL A 66 -5.86 -6.55 -0.78
N ARG A 67 -7.18 -6.54 -0.55
CA ARG A 67 -8.15 -7.40 -1.26
C ARG A 67 -8.49 -6.91 -2.67
N SER A 68 -8.62 -5.60 -2.86
CA SER A 68 -9.02 -5.01 -4.15
C SER A 68 -7.86 -4.79 -5.11
N GLU A 69 -6.69 -4.40 -4.61
CA GLU A 69 -5.52 -4.05 -5.45
C GLU A 69 -4.42 -5.13 -5.43
N GLY A 70 -4.52 -6.10 -4.53
CA GLY A 70 -3.45 -7.05 -4.27
C GLY A 70 -2.22 -6.38 -3.62
N VAL A 71 -1.26 -7.18 -3.16
CA VAL A 71 0.04 -6.66 -2.72
C VAL A 71 0.87 -6.38 -3.97
N ALA A 72 0.65 -5.23 -4.60
CA ALA A 72 1.51 -4.76 -5.68
C ALA A 72 2.80 -4.19 -5.07
N ALA A 73 3.96 -4.71 -5.50
CA ALA A 73 5.23 -4.10 -5.18
C ALA A 73 5.23 -2.67 -5.75
N HIS A 74 5.20 -1.68 -4.86
CA HIS A 74 5.15 -0.26 -5.24
C HIS A 74 6.33 0.16 -6.14
N ALA A 75 7.45 -0.56 -6.02
CA ALA A 75 8.58 -0.52 -6.95
C ALA A 75 9.35 -1.86 -6.89
N SER A 76 9.72 -2.41 -8.06
CA SER A 76 10.67 -3.52 -8.16
C SER A 76 12.00 -2.97 -8.65
N ARG A 77 12.93 -2.68 -7.74
CA ARG A 77 14.30 -2.26 -8.12
C ARG A 77 15.09 -3.51 -8.53
N SER A 78 15.63 -3.52 -9.75
CA SER A 78 16.51 -4.59 -10.20
C SER A 78 17.92 -4.38 -9.64
N TRP A 79 18.30 -5.17 -8.64
CA TRP A 79 19.65 -5.15 -8.05
C TRP A 79 20.63 -6.13 -8.71
N GLY A 80 20.13 -7.02 -9.57
CA GLY A 80 20.95 -8.06 -10.22
C GLY A 80 22.15 -7.49 -10.98
N PRO A 81 21.94 -6.52 -11.90
CA PRO A 81 23.04 -5.96 -12.67
C PRO A 81 24.10 -5.24 -11.83
N SER A 82 23.70 -4.44 -10.84
CA SER A 82 24.66 -3.72 -9.99
C SER A 82 25.53 -4.68 -9.16
N LEU A 83 24.95 -5.78 -8.68
CA LEU A 83 25.70 -6.80 -7.94
C LEU A 83 26.66 -7.59 -8.84
N VAL A 84 26.20 -8.02 -10.03
CA VAL A 84 27.02 -8.79 -10.97
C VAL A 84 28.16 -7.96 -11.54
N PHE A 85 27.84 -6.80 -12.11
CA PHE A 85 28.86 -5.92 -12.69
C PHE A 85 29.75 -5.30 -11.63
N GLY A 86 29.23 -5.04 -10.42
CA GLY A 86 30.06 -4.62 -9.29
C GLY A 86 31.15 -5.64 -8.95
N ARG A 87 30.81 -6.94 -8.96
CA ARG A 87 31.82 -8.00 -8.76
C ARG A 87 32.84 -8.05 -9.90
N LEU A 88 32.39 -7.96 -11.15
CA LEU A 88 33.29 -7.94 -12.32
C LEU A 88 34.20 -6.71 -12.31
N TRP A 89 33.70 -5.57 -11.86
CA TRP A 89 34.45 -4.32 -11.74
C TRP A 89 35.60 -4.47 -10.74
N GLN A 90 35.31 -5.05 -9.57
CA GLN A 90 36.31 -5.37 -8.55
C GLN A 90 37.33 -6.40 -9.07
N GLN A 91 36.88 -7.48 -9.71
CA GLN A 91 37.77 -8.54 -10.21
C GLN A 91 38.75 -8.07 -11.29
N GLN A 92 38.40 -7.02 -12.04
CA GLN A 92 39.27 -6.43 -13.05
C GLN A 92 40.28 -5.42 -12.47
N GLY A 93 40.20 -5.12 -11.16
CA GLY A 93 41.09 -4.14 -10.52
C GLY A 93 40.82 -2.70 -10.94
N LEU A 94 39.61 -2.41 -11.46
CA LEU A 94 39.23 -1.07 -11.89
C LEU A 94 39.21 -0.05 -10.74
N PRO A 95 38.78 -0.39 -9.51
CA PRO A 95 38.83 0.54 -8.39
C PRO A 95 40.23 1.05 -8.09
N GLU A 96 41.23 0.17 -8.12
CA GLU A 96 42.62 0.51 -7.83
C GLU A 96 43.20 1.40 -8.93
N ILE A 97 42.91 1.07 -10.20
CA ILE A 97 43.37 1.85 -11.36
C ILE A 97 42.76 3.26 -11.32
N LEU A 98 41.45 3.35 -11.14
CA LEU A 98 40.73 4.64 -11.09
C LEU A 98 41.11 5.44 -9.85
N GLY A 99 41.31 4.79 -8.71
CA GLY A 99 41.78 5.43 -7.48
C GLY A 99 43.17 6.07 -7.66
N ARG A 100 44.11 5.37 -8.30
CA ARG A 100 45.42 5.93 -8.64
C ARG A 100 45.29 7.13 -9.58
N LEU A 101 44.53 7.01 -10.66
CA LEU A 101 44.29 8.11 -11.61
C LEU A 101 43.58 9.32 -10.97
N ALA A 102 42.67 9.07 -10.03
CA ALA A 102 42.00 10.12 -9.28
C ALA A 102 42.97 10.85 -8.35
N SER A 103 43.89 10.13 -7.70
CA SER A 103 44.89 10.73 -6.80
C SER A 103 45.89 11.65 -7.51
N GLU A 104 46.14 11.40 -8.80
CA GLU A 104 46.98 12.23 -9.66
C GLU A 104 46.27 13.49 -10.17
N ARG A 105 44.97 13.66 -9.88
CA ARG A 105 44.14 14.77 -10.37
C ARG A 105 43.38 15.45 -9.23
N ARG A 106 42.98 16.71 -9.43
CA ARG A 106 42.07 17.40 -8.50
C ARG A 106 40.62 17.05 -8.84
N VAL A 107 40.19 15.83 -8.49
CA VAL A 107 38.79 15.41 -8.64
C VAL A 107 38.06 15.68 -7.31
N GLU A 108 36.95 16.41 -7.36
CA GLU A 108 36.16 16.79 -6.17
C GLU A 108 35.07 15.77 -5.81
N PHE A 109 35.00 14.65 -6.55
CA PHE A 109 34.00 13.59 -6.38
C PHE A 109 34.66 12.21 -6.48
N ASP A 110 33.91 11.17 -6.09
CA ASP A 110 34.36 9.78 -6.20
C ASP A 110 34.36 9.32 -7.66
N LEU A 111 35.52 9.47 -8.31
CA LEU A 111 35.71 9.12 -9.72
C LEU A 111 35.37 7.66 -10.00
N GLU A 112 35.72 6.76 -9.09
CA GLU A 112 35.50 5.32 -9.23
C GLU A 112 34.01 5.01 -9.23
N ARG A 113 33.27 5.53 -8.24
CA ARG A 113 31.82 5.31 -8.14
C ARG A 113 31.05 5.93 -9.28
N THR A 114 31.44 7.13 -9.72
CA THR A 114 30.82 7.78 -10.88
C THR A 114 31.08 7.00 -12.16
N ALA A 115 32.32 6.56 -12.40
CA ALA A 115 32.64 5.74 -13.57
C ALA A 115 31.88 4.41 -13.57
N PHE A 116 31.77 3.75 -12.42
CA PHE A 116 30.98 2.54 -12.28
C PHE A 116 29.50 2.78 -12.58
N ALA A 117 28.90 3.85 -12.05
CA ALA A 117 27.50 4.19 -12.30
C ALA A 117 27.22 4.44 -13.80
N LEU A 118 28.08 5.21 -14.47
CA LEU A 118 27.96 5.49 -15.91
C LEU A 118 28.14 4.23 -16.78
N ALA A 119 29.08 3.36 -16.40
CA ALA A 119 29.28 2.09 -17.09
C ALA A 119 28.09 1.15 -16.88
N LEU A 120 27.61 1.04 -15.63
CA LEU A 120 26.45 0.22 -15.27
C LEU A 120 25.20 0.70 -16.01
N GLN A 121 24.99 2.00 -16.07
CA GLN A 121 23.91 2.60 -16.84
C GLN A 121 23.99 2.13 -18.30
N ARG A 122 25.12 2.36 -18.99
CA ARG A 122 25.31 1.94 -20.40
C ARG A 122 25.14 0.44 -20.64
N LEU A 123 25.53 -0.41 -19.68
CA LEU A 123 25.41 -1.86 -19.78
C LEU A 123 23.97 -2.36 -19.58
N CYS A 124 23.17 -1.66 -18.77
CA CYS A 124 21.79 -2.05 -18.46
C CYS A 124 20.78 -1.43 -19.41
N GLU A 125 20.98 -0.17 -19.80
CA GLU A 125 20.15 0.57 -20.73
C GLU A 125 21.06 1.46 -21.57
N ALA A 126 20.91 1.45 -22.90
CA ALA A 126 21.65 2.36 -23.77
C ALA A 126 21.11 3.79 -23.63
N ALA A 127 21.32 4.39 -22.46
CA ALA A 127 20.81 5.69 -22.06
C ALA A 127 21.93 6.74 -22.02
N SER A 128 21.55 8.00 -22.21
CA SER A 128 22.47 9.15 -22.18
C SER A 128 23.04 9.38 -20.78
N ASP A 129 24.25 9.93 -20.68
CA ASP A 129 24.89 10.30 -19.40
C ASP A 129 23.99 11.21 -18.53
N LEU A 130 23.09 11.97 -19.14
CA LEU A 130 22.09 12.80 -18.45
C LEU A 130 21.01 12.00 -17.70
N ALA A 131 20.68 10.79 -18.17
CA ALA A 131 19.67 9.96 -17.54
C ALA A 131 20.16 9.29 -16.24
N GLY A 132 21.48 9.22 -16.02
CA GLY A 132 22.07 8.65 -14.79
C GLY A 132 22.24 9.65 -13.65
N SER A 133 21.98 10.95 -13.90
CA SER A 133 22.12 12.01 -12.89
C SER A 133 20.82 12.38 -12.17
N GLN A 134 19.71 11.68 -12.45
CA GLN A 134 18.38 11.93 -11.82
C GLN A 134 18.03 10.89 -10.75
#